data_AF-A0A0E4CS29-F1
#
_entry.id   AF-A0A0E4CS29-F1
#
_cell.length_a   1.000
_cell.length_b   1.000
_cell.length_c   1.000
_cell.angle_alpha   90.00
_cell.angle_beta   90.00
_cell.angle_gamma   90.00
#
_symmetry.space_group_name_H-M   'P 1'
#
loop_
_entity.id
_entity.type
_entity.pdbx_description
1 polymer ?
#
loop_
_entity_poly.entity_id
_entity_poly.type
_entity_poly.pdbx_seq_one_letter_code
_entity_poly.pdbx_strand_id
1 'polypeptide(L)'
;MAEAEFKRWSYDLCLILMQHFRVSRLSSGEENLADKLKSYVQSHFQEELTLSTMSADFYMTPQYFSKIFKEKMGETFYKYLTRIRLDYAKDLLDVSQRNVLQVSLESGFPNINALNRAFKEKFQILPSEYRKQIRTESQKRQQPSFQELSRLLKGQEEEKVSDKGQSLSIDTSQRKIVQPFWKKIINIGHFEQLDSQQVKEQLLSFQTHLSFEYIRLKLDTPVLPQENYGFYKEENIMDFFVKQGVKFQFVLDFRQVKQKEHALTFLKNFLSHFSNRYSIDKVRQWRFELDYMTVFDEDKCLRYGRSYAELTSILSSYKVEESLFGPGFVLGDVESLRLFQSMVSKGKVPRIQQLTFHVRQDVAYRSSNQIVIRKITDQQHVRNQLEMLSAFLDSDFHHIHIVEWKDYSPQQPWINDTSFKAANTISTTLACFDELADIAWNIPLDLLLDHHKGNILSGYEGCITIHGIAKPTFYAHHFLNRHGEDFLGKDDYSLVTASGHNITILTHNCSQLNYRYYLEEDSSEYEHADYFEKEESREFTYQLKEMKSGKYLIKTRVINAQSGSVKELVEQVFLDTTMNVGESEIDFLRKQAIPRLTVSKVAVEENSLGLSMTLEPNEIRHTHIIYLY
;
A
#
# COMPACT_ATOMS: atom_id res chain seq x y z
N MET A 1 -34.98 26.48 -44.83
CA MET A 1 -33.83 26.08 -45.67
C MET A 1 -32.63 27.03 -45.54
N ALA A 2 -32.81 28.36 -45.40
CA ALA A 2 -31.70 29.31 -45.29
C ALA A 2 -30.74 29.13 -44.09
N GLU A 3 -31.21 28.60 -42.95
CA GLU A 3 -30.37 28.45 -41.75
C GLU A 3 -29.40 27.26 -41.82
N ALA A 4 -29.79 26.20 -42.55
CA ALA A 4 -28.94 25.03 -42.78
C ALA A 4 -27.83 25.34 -43.80
N GLU A 5 -28.14 26.14 -44.83
CA GLU A 5 -27.15 26.61 -45.80
C GLU A 5 -26.15 27.59 -45.18
N PHE A 6 -26.61 28.50 -44.31
CA PHE A 6 -25.71 29.39 -43.57
C PHE A 6 -24.77 28.61 -42.65
N LYS A 7 -25.26 27.59 -41.93
CA LYS A 7 -24.41 26.71 -41.12
C LYS A 7 -23.39 25.98 -41.97
N ARG A 8 -23.80 25.41 -43.10
CA ARG A 8 -22.88 24.73 -44.03
C ARG A 8 -21.78 25.68 -44.53
N TRP A 9 -22.14 26.88 -44.97
CA TRP A 9 -21.17 27.88 -45.43
C TRP A 9 -20.24 28.35 -44.31
N SER A 10 -20.73 28.43 -43.07
CA SER A 10 -19.90 28.76 -41.90
C SER A 10 -18.90 27.64 -41.57
N TYR A 11 -19.29 26.37 -41.72
CA TYR A 11 -18.38 25.23 -41.52
C TYR A 11 -17.35 25.12 -42.63
N ASP A 12 -17.76 25.32 -43.89
CA ASP A 12 -16.86 25.31 -45.04
C ASP A 12 -15.84 26.48 -44.97
N LEU A 13 -16.27 27.67 -44.54
CA LEU A 13 -15.38 28.80 -44.28
C LEU A 13 -14.38 28.51 -43.15
N CYS A 14 -14.85 27.93 -42.04
CA CYS A 14 -13.97 27.50 -40.94
C CYS A 14 -12.93 26.47 -41.39
N LEU A 15 -13.33 25.51 -42.23
CA LEU A 15 -12.42 24.51 -42.80
C LEU A 15 -11.37 25.14 -43.73
N ILE A 16 -11.76 26.07 -44.58
CA ILE A 16 -10.85 26.81 -45.47
C ILE A 16 -9.86 27.67 -44.66
N LEU A 17 -10.32 28.34 -43.59
CA LEU A 17 -9.46 29.10 -42.68
C LEU A 17 -8.49 28.18 -41.91
N MET A 18 -8.94 27.01 -41.47
CA MET A 18 -8.08 26.05 -40.76
C MET A 18 -7.05 25.37 -41.68
N GLN A 19 -7.39 25.14 -42.96
CA GLN A 19 -6.49 24.50 -43.93
C GLN A 19 -5.50 25.46 -44.57
N HIS A 20 -5.89 26.72 -44.81
CA HIS A 20 -5.06 27.67 -45.59
C HIS A 20 -4.51 28.86 -44.79
N PHE A 21 -5.03 29.12 -43.58
CA PHE A 21 -4.59 30.25 -42.74
C PHE A 21 -4.04 29.81 -41.38
N ARG A 22 -3.54 28.57 -41.27
CA ARG A 22 -2.74 28.15 -40.12
C ARG A 22 -1.40 28.89 -40.13
N VAL A 23 -1.37 30.05 -39.47
CA VAL A 23 -0.11 30.75 -39.18
C VAL A 23 0.68 29.89 -38.21
N SER A 24 1.72 29.24 -38.73
CA SER A 24 2.80 28.67 -37.94
C SER A 24 3.55 29.80 -37.21
N ARG A 25 3.57 29.73 -35.87
CA ARG A 25 4.64 30.33 -35.06
C ARG A 25 5.20 29.27 -34.10
N LEU A 26 6.33 28.72 -34.49
CA LEU A 26 7.42 28.35 -33.57
C LEU A 26 8.30 29.59 -33.36
N SER A 27 9.11 29.55 -32.28
CA SER A 27 9.92 30.60 -31.64
C SER A 27 9.12 31.44 -30.63
N SER A 28 9.55 31.66 -29.39
CA SER A 28 10.82 31.42 -28.66
C SER A 28 10.51 31.53 -27.15
N GLY A 29 11.41 31.04 -26.28
CA GLY A 29 11.19 30.91 -24.83
C GLY A 29 10.64 32.15 -24.11
N GLU A 30 9.55 31.93 -23.37
CA GLU A 30 9.10 32.62 -22.15
C GLU A 30 7.79 31.93 -21.73
N GLU A 31 7.75 31.29 -20.56
CA GLU A 31 6.53 30.68 -20.00
C GLU A 31 5.38 31.70 -19.93
N ASN A 32 4.20 31.35 -20.46
CA ASN A 32 3.05 32.24 -20.42
C ASN A 32 2.61 32.48 -18.97
N LEU A 33 2.61 33.75 -18.54
CA LEU A 33 2.16 34.20 -17.21
C LEU A 33 0.79 33.61 -16.81
N ALA A 34 -0.10 33.38 -17.77
CA ALA A 34 -1.40 32.76 -17.50
C ALA A 34 -1.27 31.33 -16.94
N ASP A 35 -0.33 30.54 -17.45
CA ASP A 35 -0.15 29.15 -17.02
C ASP A 35 0.54 29.06 -15.66
N LYS A 36 1.48 29.99 -15.36
CA LYS A 36 2.03 30.17 -14.00
C LYS A 36 0.95 30.47 -12.97
N LEU A 37 0.05 31.41 -13.28
CA LEU A 37 -1.06 31.78 -12.40
C LEU A 37 -2.02 30.60 -12.16
N LYS A 38 -2.29 29.75 -13.19
CA LYS A 38 -3.14 28.55 -13.03
C LYS A 38 -2.50 27.52 -12.12
N SER A 39 -1.24 27.15 -12.41
CA SER A 39 -0.53 26.13 -11.63
C SER A 39 -0.38 26.55 -10.16
N TYR A 40 -0.11 27.83 -9.91
CA TYR A 40 -0.01 28.34 -8.53
C TYR A 40 -1.32 28.18 -7.75
N VAL A 41 -2.44 28.61 -8.34
CA VAL A 41 -3.74 28.45 -7.67
C VAL A 41 -4.09 26.96 -7.49
N GLN A 42 -3.77 26.10 -8.45
CA GLN A 42 -4.03 24.67 -8.36
C GLN A 42 -3.17 23.94 -7.32
N SER A 43 -1.97 24.41 -7.02
CA SER A 43 -1.10 23.82 -5.99
C SER A 43 -1.40 24.32 -4.58
N HIS A 44 -1.97 25.53 -4.45
CA HIS A 44 -2.15 26.18 -3.15
C HIS A 44 -3.63 26.43 -2.78
N PHE A 45 -4.61 25.98 -3.58
CA PHE A 45 -6.04 26.28 -3.33
C PHE A 45 -6.54 25.87 -1.94
N GLN A 46 -5.90 24.91 -1.28
CA GLN A 46 -6.26 24.43 0.06
C GLN A 46 -5.80 25.37 1.18
N GLU A 47 -4.86 26.27 0.89
CA GLU A 47 -4.28 27.22 1.84
C GLU A 47 -5.09 28.53 1.90
N GLU A 48 -4.78 29.43 2.85
CA GLU A 48 -5.35 30.78 2.93
C GLU A 48 -4.80 31.70 1.83
N LEU A 49 -5.21 31.44 0.58
CA LEU A 49 -4.87 32.23 -0.58
C LEU A 49 -5.67 33.54 -0.63
N THR A 50 -4.97 34.67 -0.53
CA THR A 50 -5.52 36.01 -0.67
C THR A 50 -4.94 36.74 -1.88
N LEU A 51 -5.62 37.78 -2.34
CA LEU A 51 -5.10 38.62 -3.43
C LEU A 51 -3.76 39.27 -3.05
N SER A 52 -3.59 39.65 -1.77
CA SER A 52 -2.35 40.26 -1.28
C SER A 52 -1.20 39.26 -1.25
N THR A 53 -1.41 38.05 -0.73
CA THR A 53 -0.37 37.02 -0.69
C THR A 53 0.07 36.65 -2.10
N MET A 54 -0.89 36.33 -2.97
CA MET A 54 -0.58 35.98 -4.36
C MET A 54 0.03 37.13 -5.15
N SER A 55 -0.35 38.39 -4.89
CA SER A 55 0.32 39.53 -5.55
C SER A 55 1.77 39.68 -5.11
N ALA A 56 2.08 39.42 -3.84
CA ALA A 56 3.45 39.47 -3.32
C ALA A 56 4.33 38.36 -3.93
N ASP A 57 3.79 37.14 -4.05
CA ASP A 57 4.48 35.98 -4.62
C ASP A 57 4.83 36.16 -6.10
N PHE A 58 4.09 37.03 -6.80
CA PHE A 58 4.33 37.38 -8.20
C PHE A 58 5.01 38.75 -8.36
N TYR A 59 5.46 39.38 -7.26
CA TYR A 59 6.12 40.70 -7.23
C TYR A 59 5.27 41.82 -7.89
N MET A 60 3.96 41.77 -7.68
CA MET A 60 2.98 42.72 -8.22
C MET A 60 2.21 43.44 -7.11
N THR A 61 1.68 44.63 -7.41
CA THR A 61 0.68 45.24 -6.53
C THR A 61 -0.66 44.51 -6.66
N PRO A 62 -1.48 44.41 -5.61
CA PRO A 62 -2.78 43.73 -5.66
C PRO A 62 -3.70 44.23 -6.79
N GLN A 63 -3.65 45.54 -7.08
CA GLN A 63 -4.44 46.19 -8.13
C GLN A 63 -3.98 45.74 -9.52
N TYR A 64 -2.66 45.71 -9.75
CA TYR A 64 -2.09 45.26 -11.02
C TYR A 64 -2.31 43.76 -11.23
N PHE A 65 -2.11 42.96 -10.17
CA PHE A 65 -2.37 41.53 -10.18
C PHE A 65 -3.84 41.22 -10.49
N SER A 66 -4.80 41.90 -9.85
CA SER A 66 -6.23 41.67 -10.11
C SER A 66 -6.61 41.97 -11.57
N LYS A 67 -6.07 43.05 -12.13
CA LYS A 67 -6.28 43.44 -13.53
C LYS A 67 -5.70 42.38 -14.48
N ILE A 68 -4.42 42.02 -14.29
CA ILE A 68 -3.76 41.00 -15.11
C ILE A 68 -4.43 39.64 -14.99
N PHE A 69 -4.79 39.20 -13.78
CA PHE A 69 -5.41 37.91 -13.57
C PHE A 69 -6.74 37.83 -14.33
N LYS A 70 -7.58 38.87 -14.23
CA LYS A 70 -8.85 38.94 -14.96
C LYS A 70 -8.66 38.97 -16.48
N GLU A 71 -7.69 39.74 -16.97
CA GLU A 71 -7.35 39.82 -18.39
C GLU A 71 -6.84 38.47 -18.95
N LYS A 72 -6.02 37.75 -18.17
CA LYS A 72 -5.40 36.49 -18.60
C LYS A 72 -6.29 35.26 -18.40
N MET A 73 -7.14 35.26 -17.36
CA MET A 73 -7.94 34.10 -16.97
C MET A 73 -9.41 34.23 -17.36
N GLY A 74 -9.86 35.41 -17.81
CA GLY A 74 -11.25 35.68 -18.17
C GLY A 74 -12.20 35.82 -16.96
N GLU A 75 -11.73 35.52 -15.75
CA GLU A 75 -12.47 35.65 -14.50
C GLU A 75 -11.60 36.22 -13.38
N THR A 76 -12.23 36.75 -12.32
CA THR A 76 -11.48 37.29 -11.19
C THR A 76 -10.81 36.17 -10.38
N PHE A 77 -9.69 36.49 -9.73
CA PHE A 77 -8.96 35.54 -8.86
C PHE A 77 -9.87 34.81 -7.87
N TYR A 78 -10.75 35.55 -7.17
CA TYR A 78 -11.66 34.95 -6.20
C TYR A 78 -12.65 33.97 -6.85
N LYS A 79 -13.17 34.28 -8.05
CA LYS A 79 -14.07 33.37 -8.79
C LYS A 79 -13.33 32.11 -9.25
N TYR A 80 -12.11 32.28 -9.77
CA TYR A 80 -11.27 31.17 -10.20
C TYR A 80 -10.93 30.23 -9.03
N LEU A 81 -10.44 30.80 -7.91
CA LEU A 81 -10.11 30.04 -6.69
C LEU A 81 -11.34 29.31 -6.15
N THR A 82 -12.48 30.01 -6.04
CA THR A 82 -13.74 29.40 -5.59
C THR A 82 -14.17 28.26 -6.49
N ARG A 83 -14.00 28.38 -7.82
CA ARG A 83 -14.33 27.32 -8.77
C ARG A 83 -13.49 26.06 -8.56
N ILE A 84 -12.17 26.22 -8.42
CA ILE A 84 -11.24 25.10 -8.15
C ILE A 84 -11.58 24.42 -6.81
N ARG A 85 -11.81 25.21 -5.76
CA ARG A 85 -12.24 24.69 -4.45
C ARG A 85 -13.56 23.93 -4.52
N LEU A 86 -14.53 24.42 -5.31
CA LEU A 86 -15.82 23.75 -5.50
C LEU A 86 -15.70 22.47 -6.34
N ASP A 87 -14.83 22.43 -7.33
CA ASP A 87 -14.58 21.21 -8.12
C ASP A 87 -13.98 20.13 -7.23
N TYR A 88 -12.97 20.48 -6.41
CA TYR A 88 -12.39 19.56 -5.43
C TYR A 88 -13.38 19.15 -4.33
N ALA A 89 -14.19 20.08 -3.81
CA ALA A 89 -15.23 19.76 -2.83
C ALA A 89 -16.27 18.79 -3.39
N LYS A 90 -16.63 18.94 -4.67
CA LYS A 90 -17.53 18.01 -5.35
C LYS A 90 -16.89 16.63 -5.49
N ASP A 91 -15.63 16.55 -5.91
CA ASP A 91 -14.90 15.28 -5.99
C ASP A 91 -14.86 14.57 -4.63
N LEU A 92 -14.59 15.31 -3.54
CA LEU A 92 -14.64 14.75 -2.18
C LEU A 92 -16.04 14.29 -1.76
N LEU A 93 -17.10 15.00 -2.18
CA LEU A 93 -18.48 14.58 -1.92
C LEU A 93 -18.86 13.33 -2.73
N ASP A 94 -18.28 13.15 -3.91
CA ASP A 94 -18.50 12.03 -4.83
C ASP A 94 -17.78 10.75 -4.37
N VAL A 95 -16.54 10.87 -3.86
CA VAL A 95 -15.66 9.71 -3.62
C VAL A 95 -15.40 9.37 -2.14
N SER A 96 -15.73 10.27 -1.21
CA SER A 96 -15.37 10.10 0.21
C SER A 96 -16.59 10.14 1.15
N GLN A 97 -16.46 9.47 2.30
CA GLN A 97 -17.44 9.53 3.40
C GLN A 97 -17.19 10.70 4.38
N ARG A 98 -16.22 11.59 4.09
CA ARG A 98 -15.85 12.72 4.95
C ARG A 98 -17.05 13.63 5.20
N ASN A 99 -17.33 14.05 6.43
CA ASN A 99 -18.48 14.92 6.69
C ASN A 99 -18.32 16.30 5.99
N VAL A 100 -19.42 17.06 5.86
CA VAL A 100 -19.40 18.33 5.10
C VAL A 100 -18.42 19.37 5.71
N LEU A 101 -18.15 19.28 7.02
CA LEU A 101 -17.12 20.09 7.69
C LEU A 101 -15.73 19.76 7.18
N GLN A 102 -15.36 18.48 7.16
CA GLN A 102 -14.07 18.02 6.64
C GLN A 102 -13.90 18.38 5.17
N VAL A 103 -14.94 18.16 4.35
CA VAL A 103 -14.94 18.59 2.95
C VAL A 103 -14.71 20.09 2.82
N SER A 104 -15.30 20.92 3.69
CA SER A 104 -15.08 22.37 3.65
C SER A 104 -13.63 22.76 3.93
N LEU A 105 -13.02 22.19 4.98
CA LEU A 105 -11.66 22.53 5.39
C LEU A 105 -10.63 22.04 4.36
N GLU A 106 -10.75 20.79 3.92
CA GLU A 106 -9.84 20.20 2.94
C GLU A 106 -9.96 20.81 1.54
N SER A 107 -11.12 21.37 1.20
CA SER A 107 -11.29 22.12 -0.05
C SER A 107 -10.81 23.56 0.05
N GLY A 108 -10.21 23.97 1.17
CA GLY A 108 -9.70 25.33 1.39
C GLY A 108 -10.78 26.37 1.69
N PHE A 109 -12.01 25.98 2.05
CA PHE A 109 -13.00 26.93 2.55
C PHE A 109 -12.77 27.20 4.03
N PRO A 110 -12.93 28.46 4.48
CA PRO A 110 -12.69 28.82 5.88
C PRO A 110 -13.69 28.19 6.85
N ASN A 111 -14.88 27.80 6.36
CA ASN A 111 -15.92 27.12 7.14
C ASN A 111 -17.00 26.52 6.24
N ILE A 112 -17.87 25.70 6.85
CA ILE A 112 -19.04 25.06 6.22
C ILE A 112 -19.96 26.08 5.56
N ASN A 113 -20.19 27.25 6.17
CA ASN A 113 -21.13 28.24 5.64
C ASN A 113 -20.64 28.83 4.31
N ALA A 114 -19.33 29.06 4.18
CA ALA A 114 -18.71 29.52 2.95
C ALA A 114 -18.83 28.47 1.83
N LEU A 115 -18.56 27.18 2.14
CA LEU A 115 -18.76 26.08 1.21
C LEU A 115 -20.24 25.98 0.80
N ASN A 116 -21.17 25.93 1.75
CA ASN A 116 -22.60 25.78 1.48
C ASN A 116 -23.14 26.86 0.55
N ARG A 117 -22.75 28.12 0.79
CA ARG A 117 -23.15 29.26 -0.05
C ARG A 117 -22.62 29.10 -1.48
N ALA A 118 -21.33 28.87 -1.63
CA ALA A 118 -20.67 28.75 -2.93
C ALA A 118 -21.16 27.51 -3.72
N PHE A 119 -21.38 26.40 -3.02
CA PHE A 119 -21.82 25.14 -3.60
C PHE A 119 -23.28 25.22 -4.05
N LYS A 120 -24.17 25.82 -3.23
CA LYS A 120 -25.55 26.07 -3.62
C LYS A 120 -25.66 27.05 -4.79
N GLU A 121 -24.80 28.07 -4.85
CA GLU A 121 -24.78 29.01 -5.97
C GLU A 121 -24.38 28.33 -7.29
N LYS A 122 -23.39 27.42 -7.27
CA LYS A 122 -22.91 26.73 -8.47
C LYS A 122 -23.77 25.53 -8.89
N PHE A 123 -24.18 24.70 -7.92
CA PHE A 123 -24.84 23.41 -8.16
C PHE A 123 -26.34 23.42 -7.82
N GLN A 124 -26.89 24.54 -7.35
CA GLN A 124 -28.32 24.74 -7.01
C GLN A 124 -28.86 23.89 -5.85
N ILE A 125 -28.00 23.12 -5.17
CA ILE A 125 -28.33 22.28 -4.01
C ILE A 125 -27.24 22.36 -2.96
N LEU A 126 -27.54 22.01 -1.71
CA LEU A 126 -26.52 21.99 -0.65
C LEU A 126 -25.59 20.77 -0.79
N PRO A 127 -24.32 20.86 -0.34
CA PRO A 127 -23.39 19.72 -0.29
C PRO A 127 -23.96 18.47 0.38
N SER A 128 -24.72 18.67 1.47
CA SER A 128 -25.39 17.59 2.21
C SER A 128 -26.52 16.94 1.42
N GLU A 129 -27.29 17.72 0.66
CA GLU A 129 -28.36 17.24 -0.21
C GLU A 129 -27.80 16.51 -1.43
N TYR A 130 -26.74 17.04 -2.04
CA TYR A 130 -26.01 16.42 -3.13
C TYR A 130 -25.49 15.02 -2.74
N ARG A 131 -24.87 14.89 -1.56
CA ARG A 131 -24.45 13.59 -1.03
C ARG A 131 -25.63 12.63 -0.79
N LYS A 132 -26.76 13.15 -0.30
CA LYS A 132 -27.96 12.34 -0.09
C LYS A 132 -28.51 11.80 -1.42
N GLN A 133 -28.47 12.58 -2.50
CA GLN A 133 -28.88 12.13 -3.84
C GLN A 133 -27.98 11.00 -4.36
N ILE A 134 -26.65 11.14 -4.25
CA ILE A 134 -25.69 10.09 -4.65
C ILE A 134 -25.93 8.78 -3.88
N ARG A 135 -26.16 8.87 -2.56
CA ARG A 135 -26.46 7.69 -1.72
C ARG A 135 -27.81 7.05 -2.09
N THR A 136 -28.83 7.86 -2.40
CA THR A 136 -30.17 7.36 -2.77
C THR A 136 -30.19 6.71 -4.16
N GLU A 137 -29.39 7.21 -5.11
CA GLU A 137 -29.24 6.58 -6.44
C GLU A 137 -28.45 5.27 -6.37
N SER A 138 -27.47 5.18 -5.46
CA SER A 138 -26.74 3.94 -5.17
C SER A 138 -27.64 2.86 -4.56
N GLN A 139 -28.66 3.26 -3.78
CA GLN A 139 -29.65 2.36 -3.15
C GLN A 139 -30.80 1.94 -4.09
N LYS A 140 -31.04 2.64 -5.21
CA LYS A 140 -32.09 2.29 -6.18
C LYS A 140 -31.74 1.13 -7.11
N ARG A 141 -30.48 0.68 -7.14
CA ARG A 141 -30.12 -0.60 -7.78
C ARG A 141 -30.57 -1.71 -6.84
N GLN A 142 -31.67 -2.40 -7.18
CA GLN A 142 -32.27 -3.47 -6.37
C GLN A 142 -31.21 -4.50 -5.96
N GLN A 143 -30.71 -4.38 -4.74
CA GLN A 143 -30.09 -5.48 -4.02
C GLN A 143 -31.22 -6.23 -3.30
N PRO A 144 -31.25 -7.57 -3.34
CA PRO A 144 -32.25 -8.33 -2.59
C PRO A 144 -32.14 -8.01 -1.10
N SER A 145 -33.27 -7.93 -0.41
CA SER A 145 -33.27 -7.62 1.01
C SER A 145 -32.52 -8.72 1.78
N PHE A 146 -31.86 -8.36 2.89
CA PHE A 146 -31.21 -9.33 3.79
C PHE A 146 -32.16 -10.45 4.24
N GLN A 147 -33.47 -10.17 4.33
CA GLN A 147 -34.50 -11.14 4.64
C GLN A 147 -34.80 -12.12 3.49
N GLU A 148 -34.68 -11.68 2.24
CA GLU A 148 -34.77 -12.55 1.06
C GLU A 148 -33.50 -13.39 0.88
N LEU A 149 -32.32 -12.81 1.07
CA LEU A 149 -31.04 -13.54 1.04
C LEU A 149 -30.97 -14.57 2.15
N SER A 150 -31.35 -14.22 3.37
CA SER A 150 -31.39 -15.19 4.49
C SER A 150 -32.45 -16.27 4.29
N ARG A 151 -33.58 -16.00 3.63
CA ARG A 151 -34.55 -17.05 3.25
C ARG A 151 -34.02 -17.98 2.16
N LEU A 152 -33.28 -17.45 1.18
CA LEU A 152 -32.64 -18.24 0.13
C LEU A 152 -31.50 -19.11 0.67
N LEU A 153 -30.72 -18.60 1.64
CA LEU A 153 -29.64 -19.32 2.29
C LEU A 153 -30.14 -20.35 3.33
N LYS A 154 -31.22 -20.06 4.06
CA LYS A 154 -31.85 -21.01 5.02
C LYS A 154 -32.49 -22.24 4.37
N GLY A 155 -32.60 -22.27 3.04
CA GLY A 155 -33.08 -23.44 2.28
C GLY A 155 -31.98 -24.42 1.89
N GLN A 156 -30.71 -24.09 2.13
CA GLN A 156 -29.62 -25.05 2.06
C GLN A 156 -29.40 -25.54 3.48
N GLU A 157 -29.72 -26.81 3.73
CA GLU A 157 -29.23 -27.50 4.92
C GLU A 157 -27.72 -27.22 4.99
N GLU A 158 -27.27 -26.68 6.13
CA GLU A 158 -25.85 -26.64 6.46
C GLU A 158 -25.34 -28.08 6.33
N GLU A 159 -24.71 -28.40 5.20
CA GLU A 159 -23.87 -29.57 5.12
C GLU A 159 -22.87 -29.40 6.25
N LYS A 160 -23.01 -30.24 7.29
CA LYS A 160 -21.99 -30.44 8.29
C LYS A 160 -20.71 -30.79 7.55
N VAL A 161 -19.86 -29.80 7.33
CA VAL A 161 -18.47 -30.03 6.94
C VAL A 161 -17.87 -30.77 8.13
N SER A 162 -17.79 -32.08 7.97
CA SER A 162 -17.02 -32.98 8.81
C SER A 162 -15.65 -32.36 9.04
N ASP A 163 -15.41 -31.89 10.26
CA ASP A 163 -14.15 -31.39 10.77
C ASP A 163 -13.09 -32.49 10.63
N LYS A 164 -12.43 -32.52 9.48
CA LYS A 164 -11.28 -33.39 9.21
C LYS A 164 -10.05 -32.55 9.49
N GLY A 165 -9.33 -32.91 10.55
CA GLY A 165 -8.01 -32.35 10.83
C GLY A 165 -7.15 -32.29 9.57
N GLN A 166 -6.35 -31.24 9.45
CA GLN A 166 -5.48 -31.01 8.30
C GLN A 166 -4.29 -31.98 8.38
N SER A 167 -3.99 -32.68 7.29
CA SER A 167 -2.89 -33.65 7.25
C SER A 167 -1.96 -33.37 6.09
N LEU A 168 -0.66 -33.24 6.39
CA LEU A 168 0.38 -32.96 5.41
C LEU A 168 1.48 -34.01 5.48
N SER A 169 1.65 -34.76 4.39
CA SER A 169 2.74 -35.75 4.24
C SER A 169 3.86 -35.17 3.39
N ILE A 170 5.09 -35.21 3.89
CA ILE A 170 6.28 -34.64 3.22
C ILE A 170 7.38 -35.69 3.13
N ASP A 171 7.97 -35.78 1.94
CA ASP A 171 9.22 -36.51 1.68
C ASP A 171 10.40 -35.55 1.87
N THR A 172 11.21 -35.78 2.91
CA THR A 172 12.30 -34.86 3.29
C THR A 172 13.55 -34.99 2.40
N SER A 173 13.54 -35.93 1.46
CA SER A 173 14.58 -36.09 0.43
C SER A 173 14.40 -35.12 -0.74
N GLN A 174 13.18 -34.66 -1.01
CA GLN A 174 12.86 -33.75 -2.11
C GLN A 174 13.11 -32.31 -1.67
N ARG A 175 14.18 -31.70 -2.19
CA ARG A 175 14.64 -30.37 -1.77
C ARG A 175 14.68 -29.40 -2.94
N LYS A 176 14.11 -28.22 -2.74
CA LYS A 176 14.23 -27.06 -3.65
C LYS A 176 14.74 -25.88 -2.84
N ILE A 177 15.48 -24.95 -3.44
CA ILE A 177 15.95 -23.76 -2.71
C ILE A 177 14.76 -22.84 -2.42
N VAL A 178 14.61 -22.40 -1.16
CA VAL A 178 13.61 -21.38 -0.80
C VAL A 178 14.04 -20.03 -1.36
N GLN A 179 13.12 -19.32 -2.03
CA GLN A 179 13.28 -17.93 -2.43
C GLN A 179 12.41 -17.04 -1.51
N PRO A 180 12.97 -16.47 -0.42
CA PRO A 180 12.18 -15.79 0.61
C PRO A 180 11.75 -14.38 0.18
N PHE A 181 10.72 -14.31 -0.68
CA PHE A 181 10.20 -13.06 -1.22
C PHE A 181 9.65 -12.09 -0.15
N TRP A 182 9.25 -12.62 1.02
CA TRP A 182 8.67 -11.87 2.15
C TRP A 182 9.66 -11.03 2.97
N LYS A 183 10.97 -11.21 2.78
CA LYS A 183 11.99 -10.47 3.55
C LYS A 183 12.78 -9.48 2.71
N LYS A 184 12.49 -9.34 1.41
CA LYS A 184 13.34 -8.54 0.52
C LYS A 184 13.27 -7.04 0.79
N ILE A 185 12.09 -6.50 1.13
CA ILE A 185 11.88 -5.06 1.17
C ILE A 185 10.95 -4.64 2.32
N ILE A 186 11.20 -3.46 2.90
CA ILE A 186 10.30 -2.79 3.84
C ILE A 186 9.86 -1.42 3.32
N ASN A 187 8.60 -1.06 3.53
CA ASN A 187 8.05 0.24 3.13
C ASN A 187 8.19 1.25 4.27
N ILE A 188 9.00 2.30 4.08
CA ILE A 188 9.12 3.37 5.09
C ILE A 188 8.18 4.52 4.74
N GLY A 189 8.17 4.93 3.48
CA GLY A 189 7.45 6.12 3.04
C GLY A 189 8.42 7.23 2.67
N HIS A 190 8.50 8.27 3.48
CA HIS A 190 9.24 9.51 3.22
C HIS A 190 10.57 9.60 4.00
N PHE A 191 11.51 10.42 3.53
CA PHE A 191 12.81 10.59 4.19
C PHE A 191 12.68 11.22 5.58
N GLU A 192 11.75 12.16 5.75
CA GLU A 192 11.54 12.91 7.00
C GLU A 192 11.22 11.99 8.18
N GLN A 193 10.58 10.85 7.92
CA GLN A 193 10.26 9.87 8.96
C GLN A 193 11.52 9.21 9.55
N LEU A 194 12.64 9.25 8.83
CA LEU A 194 13.93 8.68 9.24
C LEU A 194 14.83 9.67 9.97
N ASP A 195 14.42 10.92 10.22
CA ASP A 195 15.26 11.88 10.97
C ASP A 195 15.39 11.49 12.46
N SER A 196 14.40 10.80 13.02
CA SER A 196 14.37 10.39 14.42
C SER A 196 15.40 9.30 14.74
N GLN A 197 16.23 9.54 15.77
CA GLN A 197 17.16 8.54 16.30
C GLN A 197 16.43 7.29 16.80
N GLN A 198 15.28 7.45 17.45
CA GLN A 198 14.48 6.34 17.97
C GLN A 198 13.97 5.44 16.83
N VAL A 199 13.57 6.02 15.70
CA VAL A 199 13.18 5.28 14.50
C VAL A 199 14.37 4.48 13.95
N LYS A 200 15.54 5.12 13.83
CA LYS A 200 16.76 4.43 13.35
C LYS A 200 17.16 3.26 14.24
N GLU A 201 17.08 3.42 15.56
CA GLU A 201 17.39 2.36 16.53
C GLU A 201 16.40 1.20 16.44
N GLN A 202 15.09 1.48 16.35
CA GLN A 202 14.09 0.44 16.15
C GLN A 202 14.25 -0.27 14.81
N LEU A 203 14.53 0.44 13.71
CA LEU A 203 14.79 -0.16 12.40
C LEU A 203 16.05 -1.02 12.40
N LEU A 204 17.10 -0.63 13.14
CA LEU A 204 18.30 -1.45 13.26
C LEU A 204 18.01 -2.75 14.02
N SER A 205 17.26 -2.67 15.13
CA SER A 205 16.76 -3.86 15.82
C SER A 205 15.87 -4.72 14.91
N PHE A 206 15.03 -4.10 14.09
CA PHE A 206 14.20 -4.79 13.11
C PHE A 206 15.07 -5.51 12.06
N GLN A 207 16.14 -4.85 11.57
CA GLN A 207 17.08 -5.43 10.61
C GLN A 207 17.81 -6.66 11.15
N THR A 208 18.19 -6.68 12.44
CA THR A 208 18.83 -7.87 13.04
C THR A 208 17.91 -9.08 13.08
N HIS A 209 16.60 -8.87 13.12
CA HIS A 209 15.61 -9.95 13.19
C HIS A 209 15.07 -10.35 11.82
N LEU A 210 15.00 -9.40 10.87
CA LEU A 210 14.33 -9.59 9.60
C LEU A 210 15.24 -9.64 8.38
N SER A 211 16.45 -9.11 8.50
CA SER A 211 17.48 -9.17 7.45
C SER A 211 16.94 -8.71 6.09
N PHE A 212 16.26 -7.57 6.05
CA PHE A 212 15.73 -7.03 4.81
C PHE A 212 16.84 -6.48 3.92
N GLU A 213 16.65 -6.57 2.61
CA GLU A 213 17.65 -6.14 1.63
C GLU A 213 17.45 -4.69 1.19
N TYR A 214 16.19 -4.27 1.07
CA TYR A 214 15.81 -2.97 0.52
C TYR A 214 14.92 -2.18 1.49
N ILE A 215 15.11 -0.86 1.50
CA ILE A 215 14.18 0.09 2.07
C ILE A 215 13.52 0.86 0.92
N ARG A 216 12.18 0.90 0.91
CA ARG A 216 11.41 1.70 -0.04
C ARG A 216 11.20 3.13 0.50
N LEU A 217 11.70 4.11 -0.25
CA LEU A 217 11.63 5.54 0.09
C LEU A 217 11.13 6.37 -1.09
N LYS A 218 10.24 7.31 -0.81
CA LYS A 218 9.76 8.30 -1.76
C LYS A 218 10.79 9.41 -1.92
N LEU A 219 11.17 9.69 -3.15
CA LEU A 219 11.99 10.84 -3.50
C LEU A 219 11.08 12.04 -3.75
N ASP A 220 11.03 12.95 -2.79
CA ASP A 220 10.30 14.20 -2.95
C ASP A 220 11.08 15.14 -3.85
N THR A 221 10.65 15.22 -5.12
CA THR A 221 11.31 16.07 -6.09
C THR A 221 10.92 17.54 -5.88
N PRO A 222 11.89 18.47 -5.92
CA PRO A 222 11.63 19.87 -5.67
C PRO A 222 10.71 20.48 -6.72
N VAL A 223 9.82 21.36 -6.24
CA VAL A 223 8.79 22.00 -7.08
C VAL A 223 9.40 23.00 -8.07
N LEU A 224 10.48 23.68 -7.67
CA LEU A 224 11.19 24.73 -8.41
C LEU A 224 12.59 24.27 -8.82
N PRO A 225 13.14 24.80 -9.93
CA PRO A 225 14.50 24.50 -10.33
C PRO A 225 15.49 25.09 -9.33
N GLN A 226 16.50 24.31 -8.96
CA GLN A 226 17.62 24.78 -8.15
C GLN A 226 18.92 24.57 -8.94
N GLU A 227 19.80 25.57 -8.94
CA GLU A 227 21.12 25.46 -9.57
C GLU A 227 22.01 24.46 -8.83
N ASN A 228 21.86 24.36 -7.50
CA ASN A 228 22.57 23.41 -6.65
C ASN A 228 21.59 22.70 -5.70
N TYR A 229 21.53 21.38 -5.77
CA TYR A 229 20.78 20.55 -4.84
C TYR A 229 21.68 20.20 -3.64
N GLY A 230 21.25 20.56 -2.43
CA GLY A 230 21.88 20.11 -1.19
C GLY A 230 21.23 18.82 -0.72
N PHE A 231 21.91 17.68 -0.88
CA PHE A 231 21.43 16.35 -0.47
C PHE A 231 21.74 16.02 1.00
N TYR A 232 21.97 17.01 1.86
CA TYR A 232 22.51 16.79 3.21
C TYR A 232 21.62 15.89 4.09
N LYS A 233 20.29 16.02 3.96
CA LYS A 233 19.35 15.18 4.72
C LYS A 233 19.41 13.73 4.24
N GLU A 234 19.35 13.54 2.93
CA GLU A 234 19.44 12.26 2.26
C GLU A 234 20.79 11.59 2.57
N GLU A 235 21.91 12.33 2.53
CA GLU A 235 23.24 11.85 2.92
C GLU A 235 23.26 11.28 4.34
N ASN A 236 22.75 12.03 5.32
CA ASN A 236 22.75 11.60 6.72
C ASN A 236 21.92 10.33 6.96
N ILE A 237 20.78 10.23 6.28
CA ILE A 237 19.90 9.06 6.36
C ILE A 237 20.55 7.88 5.65
N MET A 238 21.00 8.07 4.41
CA MET A 238 21.52 7.00 3.58
C MET A 238 22.84 6.44 4.11
N ASP A 239 23.73 7.30 4.64
CA ASP A 239 24.98 6.86 5.27
C ASP A 239 24.75 5.84 6.40
N PHE A 240 23.67 6.02 7.18
CA PHE A 240 23.33 5.11 8.28
C PHE A 240 23.03 3.70 7.74
N PHE A 241 22.23 3.59 6.69
CA PHE A 241 21.78 2.31 6.13
C PHE A 241 22.81 1.66 5.19
N VAL A 242 23.54 2.44 4.39
CA VAL A 242 24.59 1.92 3.49
C VAL A 242 25.70 1.25 4.30
N LYS A 243 26.05 1.77 5.48
CA LYS A 243 27.03 1.15 6.40
C LYS A 243 26.59 -0.25 6.87
N GLN A 244 25.29 -0.50 6.94
CA GLN A 244 24.70 -1.80 7.31
C GLN A 244 24.48 -2.72 6.11
N GLY A 245 24.89 -2.31 4.90
CA GLY A 245 24.71 -3.07 3.66
C GLY A 245 23.29 -3.05 3.10
N VAL A 246 22.41 -2.22 3.65
CA VAL A 246 21.02 -2.07 3.20
C VAL A 246 20.98 -1.24 1.91
N LYS A 247 20.13 -1.66 0.96
CA LYS A 247 19.94 -1.02 -0.35
C LYS A 247 18.64 -0.22 -0.37
N PHE A 248 18.42 0.57 -1.42
CA PHE A 248 17.25 1.44 -1.54
C PHE A 248 16.41 1.11 -2.78
N GLN A 249 15.11 1.25 -2.63
CA GLN A 249 14.15 1.38 -3.72
C GLN A 249 13.54 2.78 -3.66
N PHE A 250 13.83 3.60 -4.65
CA PHE A 250 13.37 4.98 -4.71
C PHE A 250 12.09 5.12 -5.53
N VAL A 251 11.07 5.72 -4.93
CA VAL A 251 9.77 5.94 -5.54
C VAL A 251 9.68 7.36 -6.07
N LEU A 252 9.42 7.48 -7.38
CA LEU A 252 9.14 8.72 -8.07
C LEU A 252 7.63 8.80 -8.32
N ASP A 253 6.99 9.83 -7.76
CA ASP A 253 5.56 10.07 -7.97
C ASP A 253 5.33 10.60 -9.40
N PHE A 254 4.56 9.87 -10.20
CA PHE A 254 4.27 10.25 -11.58
C PHE A 254 3.72 11.68 -11.69
N ARG A 255 2.95 12.16 -10.71
CA ARG A 255 2.38 13.53 -10.73
C ARG A 255 3.48 14.60 -10.66
N GLN A 256 4.59 14.29 -10.00
CA GLN A 256 5.74 15.19 -9.93
C GLN A 256 6.59 15.13 -11.21
N VAL A 257 6.70 13.93 -11.83
CA VAL A 257 7.54 13.71 -13.02
C VAL A 257 6.87 14.17 -14.33
N LYS A 258 5.54 13.99 -14.47
CA LYS A 258 4.79 14.19 -15.74
C LYS A 258 4.91 15.59 -16.35
N GLN A 259 5.21 16.62 -15.57
CA GLN A 259 5.06 18.02 -16.00
C GLN A 259 6.29 18.91 -15.72
N LYS A 260 7.44 18.35 -15.31
CA LYS A 260 8.58 19.15 -14.86
C LYS A 260 9.93 18.59 -15.31
N GLU A 261 10.65 19.31 -16.17
CA GLU A 261 12.06 19.04 -16.49
C GLU A 261 12.94 19.00 -15.22
N HIS A 262 12.50 19.67 -14.14
CA HIS A 262 13.21 19.73 -12.86
C HIS A 262 13.28 18.38 -12.16
N ALA A 263 12.23 17.53 -12.22
CA ALA A 263 12.26 16.22 -11.55
C ALA A 263 13.31 15.29 -12.18
N LEU A 264 13.41 15.31 -13.51
CA LEU A 264 14.45 14.57 -14.25
C LEU A 264 15.85 15.13 -13.99
N THR A 265 15.98 16.45 -13.89
CA THR A 265 17.25 17.13 -13.56
C THR A 265 17.70 16.83 -12.13
N PHE A 266 16.75 16.85 -11.19
CA PHE A 266 16.97 16.44 -9.80
C PHE A 266 17.48 15.01 -9.75
N LEU A 267 16.83 14.07 -10.45
CA LEU A 267 17.28 12.68 -10.48
C LEU A 267 18.70 12.52 -11.06
N LYS A 268 19.04 13.24 -12.13
CA LYS A 268 20.41 13.25 -12.68
C LYS A 268 21.43 13.73 -11.65
N ASN A 269 21.13 14.82 -10.94
CA ASN A 269 22.01 15.38 -9.92
C ASN A 269 22.10 14.46 -8.69
N PHE A 270 20.99 13.83 -8.29
CA PHE A 270 20.93 12.83 -7.23
C PHE A 270 21.85 11.63 -7.56
N LEU A 271 21.69 11.04 -8.75
CA LEU A 271 22.50 9.92 -9.19
C LEU A 271 23.99 10.29 -9.30
N SER A 272 24.30 11.47 -9.84
CA SER A 272 25.68 11.97 -9.94
C SER A 272 26.32 12.14 -8.56
N HIS A 273 25.62 12.82 -7.64
CA HIS A 273 26.08 13.06 -6.28
C HIS A 273 26.34 11.73 -5.54
N PHE A 274 25.36 10.83 -5.53
CA PHE A 274 25.48 9.58 -4.77
C PHE A 274 26.39 8.54 -5.45
N SER A 275 26.58 8.60 -6.77
CA SER A 275 27.62 7.82 -7.44
C SER A 275 29.02 8.27 -7.01
N ASN A 276 29.22 9.58 -6.82
CA ASN A 276 30.48 10.10 -6.29
C ASN A 276 30.68 9.72 -4.81
N ARG A 277 29.61 9.74 -4.01
CA ARG A 277 29.68 9.42 -2.57
C ARG A 277 29.88 7.94 -2.27
N TYR A 278 29.15 7.05 -2.96
CA TYR A 278 29.10 5.61 -2.64
C TYR A 278 29.71 4.70 -3.69
N SER A 279 30.23 5.25 -4.79
CA SER A 279 30.59 4.56 -6.04
C SER A 279 29.39 4.17 -6.91
N ILE A 280 29.63 4.15 -8.22
CA ILE A 280 28.66 3.70 -9.22
C ILE A 280 28.18 2.26 -8.99
N ASP A 281 29.04 1.37 -8.48
CA ASP A 281 28.68 -0.03 -8.27
C ASP A 281 27.70 -0.23 -7.12
N LYS A 282 27.69 0.67 -6.13
CA LYS A 282 26.65 0.68 -5.08
C LYS A 282 25.33 1.21 -5.62
N VAL A 283 25.35 2.29 -6.40
CA VAL A 283 24.15 2.85 -7.04
C VAL A 283 23.52 1.82 -7.99
N ARG A 284 24.33 1.00 -8.66
CA ARG A 284 23.86 -0.10 -9.52
C ARG A 284 23.02 -1.18 -8.82
N GLN A 285 23.05 -1.22 -7.49
CA GLN A 285 22.28 -2.19 -6.70
C GLN A 285 20.92 -1.62 -6.27
N TRP A 286 20.67 -0.33 -6.50
CA TRP A 286 19.43 0.35 -6.12
C TRP A 286 18.33 0.12 -7.15
N ARG A 287 17.09 0.23 -6.68
CA ARG A 287 15.87 0.11 -7.51
C ARG A 287 15.19 1.47 -7.61
N PHE A 288 14.48 1.67 -8.71
CA PHE A 288 13.69 2.87 -8.95
C PHE A 288 12.28 2.44 -9.33
N GLU A 289 11.28 3.21 -8.92
CA GLU A 289 9.88 2.92 -9.17
C GLU A 289 9.18 4.18 -9.65
N LEU A 290 8.50 4.13 -10.79
CA LEU A 290 7.58 5.20 -11.21
C LEU A 290 6.17 4.82 -10.77
N ASP A 291 5.70 5.42 -9.67
CA ASP A 291 4.40 5.11 -9.06
C ASP A 291 3.32 6.06 -9.58
N TYR A 292 2.24 5.48 -10.10
CA TYR A 292 1.13 6.23 -10.71
C TYR A 292 -0.03 6.49 -9.76
N MET A 293 -0.44 5.45 -9.02
CA MET A 293 -1.49 5.43 -7.99
C MET A 293 -2.82 6.16 -8.32
N THR A 294 -3.24 6.22 -9.59
CA THR A 294 -4.59 6.70 -9.98
C THR A 294 -5.19 5.87 -11.11
N VAL A 295 -6.50 5.98 -11.33
CA VAL A 295 -7.20 5.24 -12.41
C VAL A 295 -6.68 5.65 -13.79
N PHE A 296 -6.32 4.67 -14.62
CA PHE A 296 -5.80 4.91 -15.97
C PHE A 296 -6.90 5.35 -16.93
N ASP A 297 -6.52 6.23 -17.85
CA ASP A 297 -7.19 6.44 -19.12
C ASP A 297 -6.13 6.44 -20.23
N GLU A 298 -6.54 6.44 -21.50
CA GLU A 298 -5.59 6.33 -22.62
C GLU A 298 -4.51 7.43 -22.60
N ASP A 299 -4.90 8.67 -22.32
CA ASP A 299 -4.02 9.85 -22.33
C ASP A 299 -3.06 9.84 -21.12
N LYS A 300 -3.56 9.42 -19.95
CA LYS A 300 -2.76 9.12 -18.76
C LYS A 300 -1.72 8.03 -19.03
N CYS A 301 -2.13 6.92 -19.63
CA CYS A 301 -1.26 5.80 -19.97
C CYS A 301 -0.14 6.22 -20.93
N LEU A 302 -0.47 7.00 -21.97
CA LEU A 302 0.52 7.55 -22.91
C LEU A 302 1.54 8.48 -22.25
N ARG A 303 1.10 9.31 -21.29
CA ARG A 303 2.01 10.20 -20.56
C ARG A 303 2.90 9.43 -19.60
N TYR A 304 2.34 8.43 -18.92
CA TYR A 304 3.12 7.52 -18.09
C TYR A 304 4.21 6.84 -18.92
N GLY A 305 3.87 6.29 -20.09
CA GLY A 305 4.85 5.65 -20.97
C GLY A 305 5.99 6.58 -21.43
N ARG A 306 5.68 7.86 -21.70
CA ARG A 306 6.70 8.87 -22.03
C ARG A 306 7.64 9.14 -20.86
N SER A 307 7.09 9.43 -19.67
CA SER A 307 7.91 9.67 -18.47
C SER A 307 8.73 8.44 -18.09
N TYR A 308 8.17 7.24 -18.26
CA TYR A 308 8.90 5.98 -18.03
C TYR A 308 10.11 5.87 -18.96
N ALA A 309 9.94 6.11 -20.27
CA ALA A 309 11.03 6.07 -21.24
C ALA A 309 12.12 7.13 -20.97
N GLU A 310 11.73 8.34 -20.54
CA GLU A 310 12.67 9.40 -20.14
C GLU A 310 13.51 8.97 -18.91
N LEU A 311 12.87 8.37 -17.91
CA LEU A 311 13.56 7.81 -16.75
C LEU A 311 14.49 6.66 -17.13
N THR A 312 14.04 5.75 -17.99
CA THR A 312 14.88 4.66 -18.53
C THR A 312 16.15 5.22 -19.16
N SER A 313 16.03 6.26 -20.00
CA SER A 313 17.19 6.89 -20.66
C SER A 313 18.21 7.46 -19.65
N ILE A 314 17.73 8.10 -18.58
CA ILE A 314 18.59 8.61 -17.50
C ILE A 314 19.30 7.45 -16.79
N LEU A 315 18.54 6.43 -16.40
CA LEU A 315 19.03 5.28 -15.66
C LEU A 315 20.03 4.43 -16.48
N SER A 316 19.86 4.35 -17.81
CA SER A 316 20.81 3.69 -18.70
C SER A 316 22.21 4.30 -18.67
N SER A 317 22.34 5.62 -18.43
CA SER A 317 23.66 6.25 -18.30
C SER A 317 24.44 5.75 -17.07
N TYR A 318 23.75 5.15 -16.09
CA TYR A 318 24.32 4.57 -14.88
C TYR A 318 24.29 3.02 -14.89
N LYS A 319 23.70 2.39 -15.91
CA LYS A 319 23.43 0.94 -16.03
C LYS A 319 22.50 0.39 -14.93
N VAL A 320 21.38 1.09 -14.68
CA VAL A 320 20.35 0.75 -13.68
C VAL A 320 18.94 0.66 -14.26
N GLU A 321 18.79 0.75 -15.58
CA GLU A 321 17.50 0.77 -16.28
C GLU A 321 16.66 -0.50 -16.08
N GLU A 322 17.30 -1.67 -15.93
CA GLU A 322 16.61 -2.94 -15.66
C GLU A 322 16.01 -2.98 -14.25
N SER A 323 16.43 -2.06 -13.38
CA SER A 323 15.91 -1.86 -12.04
C SER A 323 14.92 -0.70 -11.95
N LEU A 324 14.27 -0.33 -13.08
CA LEU A 324 13.10 0.55 -13.09
C LEU A 324 11.81 -0.28 -13.04
N PHE A 325 11.00 0.01 -12.04
CA PHE A 325 9.78 -0.69 -11.65
C PHE A 325 8.57 0.22 -11.92
N GLY A 326 7.39 -0.38 -12.03
CA GLY A 326 6.13 0.36 -12.16
C GLY A 326 4.99 -0.53 -12.64
N PRO A 327 3.78 0.00 -12.84
CA PRO A 327 3.37 1.39 -12.64
C PRO A 327 2.72 1.66 -11.28
N GLY A 328 2.70 0.69 -10.36
CA GLY A 328 2.01 0.83 -9.08
C GLY A 328 0.49 0.77 -9.24
N PHE A 329 -0.02 -0.30 -9.87
CA PHE A 329 -1.47 -0.51 -9.98
C PHE A 329 -2.08 -0.91 -8.63
N VAL A 330 -3.36 -0.62 -8.41
CA VAL A 330 -4.08 -1.28 -7.32
C VAL A 330 -4.37 -2.72 -7.75
N LEU A 331 -4.06 -3.69 -6.90
CA LEU A 331 -4.32 -5.10 -7.18
C LEU A 331 -5.83 -5.30 -7.39
N GLY A 332 -6.21 -5.89 -8.52
CA GLY A 332 -7.60 -6.06 -8.94
C GLY A 332 -8.18 -4.96 -9.83
N ASP A 333 -7.41 -3.93 -10.19
CA ASP A 333 -7.76 -2.97 -11.25
C ASP A 333 -7.49 -3.57 -12.66
N VAL A 334 -8.33 -4.54 -13.02
CA VAL A 334 -8.22 -5.31 -14.27
C VAL A 334 -8.36 -4.41 -15.51
N GLU A 335 -9.15 -3.35 -15.43
CA GLU A 335 -9.39 -2.45 -16.57
C GLU A 335 -8.15 -1.60 -16.89
N SER A 336 -7.49 -1.02 -15.87
CA SER A 336 -6.23 -0.29 -16.09
C SER A 336 -5.13 -1.20 -16.62
N LEU A 337 -5.05 -2.44 -16.12
CA LEU A 337 -4.07 -3.42 -16.59
C LEU A 337 -4.31 -3.82 -18.06
N ARG A 338 -5.58 -4.12 -18.43
CA ARG A 338 -5.98 -4.42 -19.81
C ARG A 338 -5.61 -3.29 -20.76
N LEU A 339 -5.93 -2.05 -20.37
CA LEU A 339 -5.58 -0.88 -21.15
C LEU A 339 -4.06 -0.76 -21.31
N PHE A 340 -3.30 -0.91 -20.22
CA PHE A 340 -1.84 -0.84 -20.25
C PHE A 340 -1.24 -1.89 -21.19
N GLN A 341 -1.64 -3.16 -21.06
CA GLN A 341 -1.19 -4.22 -21.97
C GLN A 341 -1.56 -3.94 -23.44
N SER A 342 -2.78 -3.45 -23.71
CA SER A 342 -3.19 -3.08 -25.07
C SER A 342 -2.30 -1.97 -25.65
N MET A 343 -1.85 -1.03 -24.81
CA MET A 343 -0.97 0.06 -25.24
C MET A 343 0.47 -0.40 -25.44
N VAL A 344 0.93 -1.36 -24.63
CA VAL A 344 2.22 -2.03 -24.81
C VAL A 344 2.24 -2.85 -26.11
N SER A 345 1.21 -3.66 -26.37
CA SER A 345 1.15 -4.47 -27.60
C SER A 345 1.03 -3.62 -28.87
N LYS A 346 0.43 -2.43 -28.78
CA LYS A 346 0.41 -1.42 -29.85
C LYS A 346 1.71 -0.61 -29.97
N GLY A 347 2.73 -0.88 -29.14
CA GLY A 347 4.00 -0.16 -29.14
C GLY A 347 3.90 1.31 -28.70
N LYS A 348 2.80 1.71 -28.03
CA LYS A 348 2.57 3.09 -27.59
C LYS A 348 3.17 3.39 -26.23
N VAL A 349 3.44 2.36 -25.43
CA VAL A 349 4.01 2.43 -24.08
C VAL A 349 5.12 1.38 -24.00
N PRO A 350 6.27 1.68 -23.37
CA PRO A 350 7.34 0.70 -23.21
C PRO A 350 6.88 -0.51 -22.40
N ARG A 351 7.44 -1.68 -22.73
CA ARG A 351 7.24 -2.90 -21.94
C ARG A 351 7.95 -2.75 -20.58
N ILE A 352 7.26 -3.09 -19.51
CA ILE A 352 7.79 -3.08 -18.13
C ILE A 352 7.90 -4.53 -17.66
N GLN A 353 9.08 -4.92 -17.18
CA GLN A 353 9.34 -6.28 -16.69
C GLN A 353 9.01 -6.44 -15.20
N GLN A 354 9.33 -5.42 -14.40
CA GLN A 354 9.14 -5.41 -12.94
C GLN A 354 7.81 -4.72 -12.61
N LEU A 355 6.73 -5.50 -12.58
CA LEU A 355 5.38 -4.96 -12.37
C LEU A 355 5.10 -4.74 -10.89
N THR A 356 4.74 -3.51 -10.51
CA THR A 356 4.43 -3.17 -9.12
C THR A 356 2.93 -2.98 -8.89
N PHE A 357 2.48 -3.46 -7.73
CA PHE A 357 1.09 -3.37 -7.28
C PHE A 357 0.98 -2.95 -5.81
N HIS A 358 -0.10 -2.24 -5.50
CA HIS A 358 -0.54 -1.87 -4.15
C HIS A 358 -1.76 -2.71 -3.77
N VAL A 359 -1.77 -3.29 -2.58
CA VAL A 359 -2.96 -3.94 -2.02
C VAL A 359 -3.73 -2.93 -1.17
N ARG A 360 -5.04 -2.84 -1.42
CA ARG A 360 -6.00 -1.94 -0.75
C ARG A 360 -7.22 -2.72 -0.32
N GLN A 361 -8.02 -2.17 0.60
CA GLN A 361 -9.34 -2.71 0.94
C GLN A 361 -10.43 -2.31 -0.06
N ASP A 362 -10.16 -1.31 -0.89
CA ASP A 362 -11.07 -0.82 -1.91
C ASP A 362 -10.34 -0.64 -3.25
N VAL A 363 -11.00 -1.05 -4.32
CA VAL A 363 -10.50 -0.91 -5.69
C VAL A 363 -11.38 0.08 -6.43
N ALA A 364 -10.81 1.22 -6.80
CA ALA A 364 -11.43 2.19 -7.68
C ALA A 364 -11.02 1.89 -9.13
N TYR A 365 -12.00 1.70 -10.02
CA TYR A 365 -11.76 1.48 -11.44
C TYR A 365 -12.76 2.24 -12.31
N ARG A 366 -12.42 2.48 -13.57
CA ARG A 366 -13.29 3.21 -14.52
C ARG A 366 -14.18 2.24 -15.26
N SER A 367 -15.50 2.47 -15.25
CA SER A 367 -16.47 1.75 -16.07
C SER A 367 -17.41 2.74 -16.75
N SER A 368 -17.52 2.70 -18.08
CA SER A 368 -18.49 3.49 -18.87
C SER A 368 -18.59 4.97 -18.48
N ASN A 369 -17.44 5.65 -18.28
CA ASN A 369 -17.28 7.05 -17.85
C ASN A 369 -17.61 7.39 -16.39
N GLN A 370 -17.82 6.40 -15.51
CA GLN A 370 -17.92 6.60 -14.06
C GLN A 370 -16.76 5.90 -13.35
N ILE A 371 -16.35 6.42 -12.19
CA ILE A 371 -15.45 5.72 -11.28
C ILE A 371 -16.31 4.88 -10.35
N VAL A 372 -16.06 3.57 -10.34
CA VAL A 372 -16.72 2.60 -9.47
C VAL A 372 -15.73 2.22 -8.37
N ILE A 373 -16.16 2.27 -7.11
CA ILE A 373 -15.37 1.81 -5.96
C ILE A 373 -15.97 0.48 -5.49
N ARG A 374 -15.14 -0.56 -5.43
CA ARG A 374 -15.52 -1.88 -4.93
C ARG A 374 -14.75 -2.16 -3.63
N LYS A 375 -15.47 -2.34 -2.52
CA LYS A 375 -14.90 -2.89 -1.28
C LYS A 375 -14.54 -4.37 -1.49
N ILE A 376 -13.36 -4.75 -1.02
CA ILE A 376 -12.90 -6.14 -0.98
C ILE A 376 -13.37 -6.74 0.34
N THR A 377 -14.14 -7.83 0.26
CA THR A 377 -14.71 -8.55 1.42
C THR A 377 -14.25 -10.01 1.49
N ASP A 378 -13.35 -10.40 0.60
CA ASP A 378 -12.84 -11.77 0.47
C ASP A 378 -11.41 -11.81 1.03
N GLN A 379 -11.18 -12.61 2.07
CA GLN A 379 -9.85 -12.75 2.66
C GLN A 379 -8.87 -13.46 1.71
N GLN A 380 -9.40 -14.25 0.77
CA GLN A 380 -8.62 -14.90 -0.28
C GLN A 380 -8.42 -14.02 -1.52
N HIS A 381 -8.88 -12.75 -1.47
CA HIS A 381 -8.88 -11.85 -2.62
C HIS A 381 -7.53 -11.74 -3.30
N VAL A 382 -6.44 -11.60 -2.54
CA VAL A 382 -5.11 -11.40 -3.11
C VAL A 382 -4.65 -12.61 -3.90
N ARG A 383 -4.80 -13.82 -3.35
CA ARG A 383 -4.54 -15.07 -4.10
C ARG A 383 -5.35 -15.12 -5.38
N ASN A 384 -6.65 -14.87 -5.28
CA ASN A 384 -7.55 -14.89 -6.42
C ASN A 384 -7.14 -13.86 -7.49
N GLN A 385 -6.69 -12.67 -7.10
CA GLN A 385 -6.19 -11.68 -8.04
C GLN A 385 -4.84 -12.07 -8.65
N LEU A 386 -3.92 -12.64 -7.89
CA LEU A 386 -2.63 -13.11 -8.41
C LEU A 386 -2.83 -14.24 -9.43
N GLU A 387 -3.70 -15.21 -9.13
CA GLU A 387 -4.08 -16.27 -10.08
C GLU A 387 -4.74 -15.70 -11.35
N MET A 388 -5.60 -14.68 -11.21
CA MET A 388 -6.16 -13.99 -12.38
C MET A 388 -5.10 -13.21 -13.17
N LEU A 389 -4.14 -12.57 -12.49
CA LEU A 389 -3.05 -11.84 -13.12
C LEU A 389 -2.13 -12.78 -13.90
N SER A 390 -1.74 -13.92 -13.31
CA SER A 390 -0.88 -14.90 -13.98
C SER A 390 -1.54 -15.51 -15.20
N ALA A 391 -2.87 -15.69 -15.18
CA ALA A 391 -3.63 -16.10 -16.36
C ALA A 391 -3.75 -15.01 -17.45
N PHE A 392 -3.63 -13.73 -17.06
CA PHE A 392 -3.83 -12.59 -17.94
C PHE A 392 -2.52 -12.00 -18.50
N LEU A 393 -1.40 -12.30 -17.85
CA LEU A 393 -0.08 -11.87 -18.26
C LEU A 393 0.55 -12.97 -19.14
N ASP A 394 1.09 -12.59 -20.30
CA ASP A 394 1.92 -13.50 -21.09
C ASP A 394 3.07 -14.05 -20.22
N SER A 395 3.54 -15.27 -20.51
CA SER A 395 4.64 -15.96 -19.79
C SER A 395 5.94 -15.15 -19.65
N ASP A 396 6.03 -14.03 -20.36
CA ASP A 396 7.13 -13.07 -20.36
C ASP A 396 7.06 -11.99 -19.24
N PHE A 397 5.94 -11.82 -18.52
CA PHE A 397 5.89 -10.88 -17.38
C PHE A 397 6.49 -11.53 -16.14
N HIS A 398 7.82 -11.44 -16.01
CA HIS A 398 8.53 -12.35 -15.13
C HIS A 398 8.48 -12.01 -13.64
N HIS A 399 8.10 -10.80 -13.21
CA HIS A 399 8.21 -10.45 -11.78
C HIS A 399 7.09 -9.51 -11.29
N ILE A 400 6.20 -10.07 -10.46
CA ILE A 400 5.15 -9.33 -9.74
C ILE A 400 5.69 -8.91 -8.38
N HIS A 401 5.57 -7.62 -8.07
CA HIS A 401 6.03 -7.01 -6.82
C HIS A 401 4.85 -6.36 -6.12
N ILE A 402 4.60 -6.75 -4.87
CA ILE A 402 3.69 -5.99 -4.02
C ILE A 402 4.53 -4.96 -3.26
N VAL A 403 4.34 -3.68 -3.55
CA VAL A 403 5.18 -2.58 -3.01
C VAL A 403 4.54 -1.86 -1.83
N GLU A 404 3.26 -2.11 -1.57
CA GLU A 404 2.54 -1.63 -0.39
C GLU A 404 1.35 -2.56 -0.08
N TRP A 405 1.15 -2.88 1.21
CA TRP A 405 0.07 -3.77 1.67
C TRP A 405 -0.86 -3.11 2.70
N LYS A 406 -2.03 -2.60 2.28
CA LYS A 406 -3.03 -1.97 3.15
C LYS A 406 -4.36 -2.72 3.12
N ASP A 407 -4.50 -3.68 4.02
CA ASP A 407 -5.62 -4.62 4.11
C ASP A 407 -6.49 -4.45 5.37
N TYR A 408 -6.27 -3.41 6.18
CA TYR A 408 -7.03 -3.18 7.42
C TYR A 408 -8.04 -2.04 7.28
N SER A 409 -9.13 -2.14 8.04
CA SER A 409 -10.19 -1.13 8.06
C SER A 409 -9.78 -0.01 9.02
N PRO A 410 -9.71 1.26 8.56
CA PRO A 410 -9.47 2.39 9.47
C PRO A 410 -10.53 2.52 10.57
N GLN A 411 -11.70 1.88 10.41
CA GLN A 411 -12.77 1.85 11.41
C GLN A 411 -12.48 0.84 12.54
N GLN A 412 -11.62 -0.16 12.29
CA GLN A 412 -11.29 -1.24 13.23
C GLN A 412 -9.76 -1.38 13.39
N PRO A 413 -9.05 -0.33 13.84
CA PRO A 413 -7.59 -0.34 13.86
C PRO A 413 -7.03 -1.35 14.88
N TRP A 414 -7.77 -1.66 15.94
CA TRP A 414 -7.37 -2.60 17.00
C TRP A 414 -6.95 -3.98 16.47
N ILE A 415 -7.45 -4.40 15.30
CA ILE A 415 -7.14 -5.71 14.71
C ILE A 415 -5.64 -5.87 14.46
N ASN A 416 -4.91 -4.78 14.19
CA ASN A 416 -3.48 -4.80 13.92
C ASN A 416 -2.62 -5.15 15.15
N ASP A 417 -3.17 -4.99 16.36
CA ASP A 417 -2.48 -5.31 17.61
C ASP A 417 -2.72 -6.76 18.08
N THR A 418 -3.57 -7.51 17.37
CA THR A 418 -4.03 -8.86 17.76
C THR A 418 -3.18 -9.99 17.19
N SER A 419 -3.35 -11.20 17.73
CA SER A 419 -2.78 -12.43 17.15
C SER A 419 -3.37 -12.78 15.78
N PHE A 420 -4.60 -12.34 15.46
CA PHE A 420 -5.17 -12.51 14.12
C PHE A 420 -4.27 -11.89 13.05
N LYS A 421 -3.74 -10.68 13.27
CA LYS A 421 -2.89 -10.03 12.27
C LYS A 421 -1.65 -10.87 11.95
N ALA A 422 -1.05 -11.50 12.96
CA ALA A 422 0.08 -12.39 12.79
C ALA A 422 -0.29 -13.65 11.98
N ALA A 423 -1.42 -14.30 12.30
CA ALA A 423 -1.91 -15.46 11.58
C ALA A 423 -2.27 -15.11 10.12
N ASN A 424 -2.91 -13.97 9.90
CA ASN A 424 -3.27 -13.47 8.58
C ASN A 424 -2.03 -13.15 7.73
N THR A 425 -0.97 -12.58 8.33
CA THR A 425 0.31 -12.35 7.64
C THR A 425 0.95 -13.66 7.16
N ILE A 426 0.96 -14.71 7.98
CA ILE A 426 1.48 -16.03 7.56
C ILE A 426 0.58 -16.61 6.47
N SER A 427 -0.75 -16.65 6.69
CA SER A 427 -1.72 -17.16 5.71
C SER A 427 -1.55 -16.51 4.35
N THR A 428 -1.47 -15.18 4.33
CA THR A 428 -1.24 -14.39 3.13
C THR A 428 0.10 -14.72 2.47
N THR A 429 1.16 -14.88 3.26
CA THR A 429 2.49 -15.25 2.73
C THR A 429 2.44 -16.63 2.05
N LEU A 430 1.75 -17.61 2.64
CA LEU A 430 1.59 -18.94 2.03
C LEU A 430 0.75 -18.92 0.75
N ALA A 431 -0.25 -18.04 0.72
CA ALA A 431 -1.12 -17.84 -0.43
C ALA A 431 -0.40 -17.17 -1.61
N CYS A 432 0.63 -16.36 -1.34
CA CYS A 432 1.45 -15.69 -2.35
C CYS A 432 2.74 -16.46 -2.70
N PHE A 433 2.94 -17.66 -2.13
CA PHE A 433 4.18 -18.41 -2.28
C PHE A 433 4.38 -18.85 -3.74
N ASP A 434 5.58 -18.61 -4.28
CA ASP A 434 5.97 -18.79 -5.68
C ASP A 434 5.31 -17.85 -6.72
N GLU A 435 4.33 -17.03 -6.32
CA GLU A 435 3.64 -16.07 -7.22
C GLU A 435 4.33 -14.69 -7.26
N LEU A 436 5.07 -14.33 -6.21
CA LEU A 436 5.65 -13.00 -6.03
C LEU A 436 7.17 -13.00 -6.07
N ALA A 437 7.73 -11.98 -6.70
CA ALA A 437 9.17 -11.71 -6.65
C ALA A 437 9.58 -11.05 -5.32
N ASP A 438 8.79 -10.11 -4.81
CA ASP A 438 8.85 -9.60 -3.45
C ASP A 438 7.52 -8.99 -2.98
N ILE A 439 7.40 -8.87 -1.66
CA ILE A 439 6.31 -8.19 -0.96
C ILE A 439 6.89 -7.24 0.07
N ALA A 440 6.51 -5.97 -0.03
CA ALA A 440 6.70 -4.96 0.99
C ALA A 440 5.46 -4.93 1.87
N TRP A 441 5.57 -5.56 3.03
CA TRP A 441 4.63 -5.30 4.11
C TRP A 441 4.66 -3.82 4.46
N ASN A 442 3.53 -3.29 4.90
CA ASN A 442 3.40 -1.85 5.11
C ASN A 442 4.23 -1.37 6.32
N ILE A 443 4.07 -0.11 6.68
CA ILE A 443 4.91 0.63 7.61
C ILE A 443 5.34 -0.23 8.82
N PRO A 444 6.64 -0.54 8.97
CA PRO A 444 7.11 -1.58 9.88
C PRO A 444 7.04 -1.17 11.35
N LEU A 445 6.97 0.13 11.65
CA LEU A 445 7.02 0.68 13.01
C LEU A 445 5.89 1.68 13.20
N ASP A 446 5.23 1.64 14.35
CA ASP A 446 4.21 2.63 14.67
C ASP A 446 4.79 4.04 14.67
N LEU A 447 6.06 4.22 15.10
CA LEU A 447 6.74 5.53 15.13
C LEU A 447 6.78 6.27 13.81
N LEU A 448 6.69 5.56 12.69
CA LEU A 448 6.72 6.15 11.35
C LEU A 448 5.38 6.80 10.98
N LEU A 449 4.30 6.52 11.72
CA LEU A 449 2.96 7.07 11.46
C LEU A 449 2.76 8.39 12.19
N ASP A 450 2.06 9.33 11.56
CA ASP A 450 1.73 10.61 12.18
C ASP A 450 0.58 10.45 13.20
N HIS A 451 0.65 11.16 14.33
CA HIS A 451 -0.35 11.24 15.41
C HIS A 451 -0.30 10.19 16.54
N HIS A 452 0.82 10.11 17.26
CA HIS A 452 0.91 9.30 18.49
C HIS A 452 0.09 9.90 19.63
N LYS A 453 -0.99 9.23 20.05
CA LYS A 453 -1.81 9.64 21.20
C LYS A 453 -1.24 9.21 22.57
N GLY A 454 0.00 8.74 22.63
CA GLY A 454 0.64 8.28 23.89
C GLY A 454 0.10 6.95 24.44
N ASN A 455 -0.84 6.30 23.76
CA ASN A 455 -1.35 4.98 24.13
C ASN A 455 -0.28 3.91 23.85
N ILE A 456 -0.26 2.85 24.67
CA ILE A 456 0.61 1.68 24.46
C ILE A 456 0.32 1.02 23.11
N LEU A 457 -0.98 0.89 22.80
CA LEU A 457 -1.51 0.28 21.60
C LEU A 457 -2.32 1.32 20.83
N SER A 458 -1.99 1.45 19.56
CA SER A 458 -2.49 2.50 18.68
C SER A 458 -3.47 1.96 17.64
N GLY A 459 -3.54 0.64 17.46
CA GLY A 459 -4.19 0.00 16.32
C GLY A 459 -3.48 0.25 14.99
N TYR A 460 -2.28 0.82 15.03
CA TYR A 460 -1.47 1.02 13.84
C TYR A 460 -0.88 -0.29 13.35
N GLU A 461 -0.58 -0.34 12.05
CA GLU A 461 -0.10 -1.54 11.36
C GLU A 461 1.38 -1.88 11.61
N GLY A 462 2.10 -1.04 12.35
CA GLY A 462 3.49 -1.28 12.70
C GLY A 462 3.65 -2.58 13.47
N CYS A 463 4.72 -3.32 13.17
CA CYS A 463 5.07 -4.54 13.87
C CYS A 463 5.57 -4.27 15.30
N ILE A 464 5.98 -3.03 15.58
CA ILE A 464 6.52 -2.59 16.86
C ILE A 464 5.79 -1.31 17.27
N THR A 465 5.36 -1.24 18.52
CA THR A 465 4.70 -0.05 19.10
C THR A 465 5.64 1.14 19.20
N ILE A 466 5.09 2.33 19.47
CA ILE A 466 5.90 3.53 19.74
C ILE A 466 6.88 3.36 20.91
N HIS A 467 6.55 2.46 21.85
CA HIS A 467 7.39 2.11 23.00
C HIS A 467 8.35 0.94 22.72
N GLY A 468 8.48 0.47 21.49
CA GLY A 468 9.41 -0.62 21.17
C GLY A 468 8.94 -2.00 21.61
N ILE A 469 7.65 -2.18 21.86
CA ILE A 469 7.07 -3.48 22.22
C ILE A 469 6.71 -4.20 20.92
N ALA A 470 7.18 -5.44 20.75
CA ALA A 470 6.86 -6.26 19.58
C ALA A 470 5.38 -6.69 19.61
N LYS A 471 4.68 -6.46 18.50
CA LYS A 471 3.32 -6.97 18.28
C LYS A 471 3.38 -8.41 17.74
N PRO A 472 2.28 -9.19 17.80
CA PRO A 472 2.23 -10.53 17.19
C PRO A 472 2.77 -10.59 15.75
N THR A 473 2.48 -9.59 14.93
CA THR A 473 2.94 -9.48 13.53
C THR A 473 4.47 -9.45 13.40
N PHE A 474 5.20 -8.86 14.36
CA PHE A 474 6.66 -8.94 14.40
C PHE A 474 7.13 -10.39 14.44
N TYR A 475 6.48 -11.22 15.27
CA TYR A 475 6.83 -12.63 15.41
C TYR A 475 6.43 -13.47 14.21
N ALA A 476 5.38 -13.10 13.48
CA ALA A 476 5.05 -13.73 12.20
C ALA A 476 6.22 -13.58 11.20
N HIS A 477 6.72 -12.35 11.02
CA HIS A 477 7.89 -12.11 10.16
C HIS A 477 9.16 -12.76 10.71
N HIS A 478 9.36 -12.72 12.03
CA HIS A 478 10.50 -13.40 12.67
C HIS A 478 10.47 -14.91 12.42
N PHE A 479 9.32 -15.56 12.53
CA PHE A 479 9.19 -17.00 12.28
C PHE A 479 9.35 -17.35 10.81
N LEU A 480 8.78 -16.55 9.90
CA LEU A 480 9.01 -16.69 8.46
C LEU A 480 10.51 -16.65 8.13
N ASN A 481 11.27 -15.79 8.78
CA ASN A 481 12.72 -15.65 8.55
C ASN A 481 13.59 -16.70 9.22
N ARG A 482 13.00 -17.60 9.99
CA ARG A 482 13.67 -18.80 10.55
C ARG A 482 13.43 -20.05 9.70
N HIS A 483 12.97 -19.87 8.47
CA HIS A 483 12.89 -20.93 7.47
C HIS A 483 14.27 -21.59 7.23
N GLY A 484 14.24 -22.86 6.84
CA GLY A 484 15.41 -23.56 6.34
C GLY A 484 15.75 -23.15 4.90
N GLU A 485 16.94 -23.53 4.44
CA GLU A 485 17.43 -23.23 3.09
C GLU A 485 16.65 -24.00 2.00
N ASP A 486 16.22 -25.22 2.35
CA ASP A 486 15.50 -26.12 1.46
C ASP A 486 13.99 -26.07 1.72
N PHE A 487 13.20 -25.81 0.70
CA PHE A 487 11.76 -26.03 0.64
C PHE A 487 11.47 -27.53 0.54
N LEU A 488 10.61 -28.03 1.41
CA LEU A 488 10.14 -29.42 1.39
C LEU A 488 8.66 -29.55 1.00
N GLY A 489 7.82 -28.58 1.39
CA GLY A 489 6.40 -28.60 1.06
C GLY A 489 5.60 -27.51 1.75
N LYS A 490 4.37 -27.27 1.27
CA LYS A 490 3.39 -26.38 1.90
C LYS A 490 1.97 -26.88 1.68
N ASP A 491 1.05 -26.42 2.51
CA ASP A 491 -0.39 -26.37 2.23
C ASP A 491 -0.90 -24.94 2.48
N ASP A 492 -2.20 -24.75 2.64
CA ASP A 492 -2.78 -23.41 2.93
C ASP A 492 -2.45 -22.93 4.36
N TYR A 493 -2.00 -23.81 5.24
CA TYR A 493 -1.80 -23.56 6.68
C TYR A 493 -0.33 -23.60 7.12
N SER A 494 0.50 -24.33 6.40
CA SER A 494 1.81 -24.76 6.84
C SER A 494 2.86 -24.59 5.76
N LEU A 495 4.05 -24.13 6.15
CA LEU A 495 5.27 -24.17 5.35
C LEU A 495 6.30 -25.06 6.03
N VAL A 496 6.88 -25.99 5.29
CA VAL A 496 7.91 -26.90 5.78
C VAL A 496 9.20 -26.74 5.00
N THR A 497 10.27 -26.52 5.74
CA THR A 497 11.61 -26.25 5.21
C THR A 497 12.67 -27.03 5.99
N ALA A 498 13.88 -27.14 5.45
CA ALA A 498 14.98 -27.84 6.08
C ALA A 498 16.32 -27.12 5.92
N SER A 499 17.22 -27.35 6.89
CA SER A 499 18.64 -26.98 6.83
C SER A 499 19.45 -28.19 7.27
N GLY A 500 20.07 -28.88 6.31
CA GLY A 500 20.68 -30.20 6.57
C GLY A 500 19.63 -31.20 7.07
N HIS A 501 19.84 -31.78 8.25
CA HIS A 501 18.90 -32.72 8.89
C HIS A 501 17.84 -32.05 9.79
N ASN A 502 17.91 -30.73 9.96
CA ASN A 502 16.95 -29.99 10.77
C ASN A 502 15.75 -29.61 9.90
N ILE A 503 14.55 -29.64 10.49
CA ILE A 503 13.30 -29.32 9.82
C ILE A 503 12.59 -28.20 10.59
N THR A 504 12.07 -27.23 9.86
CA THR A 504 11.23 -26.17 10.39
C THR A 504 9.83 -26.28 9.77
N ILE A 505 8.82 -26.33 10.63
CA ILE A 505 7.40 -26.27 10.26
C ILE A 505 6.83 -24.98 10.84
N LEU A 506 6.31 -24.11 9.98
CA LEU A 506 5.60 -22.90 10.35
C LEU A 506 4.12 -23.07 10.02
N THR A 507 3.25 -23.03 11.04
CA THR A 507 1.81 -23.28 10.91
C THR A 507 1.00 -22.10 11.43
N HIS A 508 -0.11 -21.78 10.79
CA HIS A 508 -1.11 -20.83 11.28
C HIS A 508 -2.51 -21.46 11.35
N ASN A 509 -3.33 -20.96 12.27
CA ASN A 509 -4.78 -21.18 12.29
C ASN A 509 -5.51 -19.84 12.21
N CYS A 510 -5.39 -19.14 11.08
CA CYS A 510 -6.03 -17.84 10.88
C CYS A 510 -7.56 -17.98 10.85
N SER A 511 -8.27 -17.28 11.73
CA SER A 511 -9.73 -17.14 11.67
C SER A 511 -10.14 -16.40 10.39
N GLN A 512 -11.38 -16.60 9.97
CA GLN A 512 -11.95 -15.87 8.84
C GLN A 512 -12.73 -14.66 9.34
N LEU A 513 -12.55 -13.50 8.69
CA LEU A 513 -13.36 -12.32 9.00
C LEU A 513 -14.73 -12.42 8.34
N ASN A 514 -15.78 -12.06 9.08
CA ASN A 514 -17.15 -12.08 8.58
C ASN A 514 -17.54 -10.73 7.94
N TYR A 515 -18.76 -10.66 7.39
CA TYR A 515 -19.24 -9.46 6.68
C TYR A 515 -19.25 -8.19 7.53
N ARG A 516 -19.39 -8.29 8.86
CA ARG A 516 -19.49 -7.13 9.76
C ARG A 516 -18.23 -6.29 9.70
N TYR A 517 -17.07 -6.95 9.71
CA TYR A 517 -15.77 -6.26 9.66
C TYR A 517 -15.63 -5.35 8.43
N TYR A 518 -16.15 -5.80 7.29
CA TYR A 518 -16.00 -5.08 6.02
C TYR A 518 -17.09 -4.03 5.77
N LEU A 519 -18.29 -4.24 6.32
CA LEU A 519 -19.49 -3.49 5.95
C LEU A 519 -20.04 -2.58 7.06
N GLU A 520 -19.86 -2.91 8.33
CA GLU A 520 -20.46 -2.16 9.43
C GLU A 520 -19.60 -0.95 9.84
N GLU A 521 -20.20 0.24 9.82
CA GLU A 521 -19.53 1.52 10.10
C GLU A 521 -19.59 1.94 11.58
N ASP A 522 -20.44 1.27 12.39
CA ASP A 522 -20.64 1.59 13.81
C ASP A 522 -20.19 0.42 14.68
N SER A 523 -19.15 0.64 15.48
CA SER A 523 -18.41 -0.40 16.19
C SER A 523 -18.73 -0.50 17.68
N SER A 524 -19.53 0.42 18.22
CA SER A 524 -19.72 0.52 19.68
C SER A 524 -20.62 -0.55 20.29
N GLU A 525 -21.28 -1.38 19.47
CA GLU A 525 -22.26 -2.38 19.93
C GLU A 525 -21.74 -3.83 19.88
N TYR A 526 -20.53 -4.09 19.37
CA TYR A 526 -20.04 -5.43 19.08
C TYR A 526 -18.75 -5.77 19.83
N GLU A 527 -18.64 -7.02 20.29
CA GLU A 527 -17.39 -7.53 20.86
C GLU A 527 -16.40 -7.89 19.74
N HIS A 528 -15.10 -7.97 20.04
CA HIS A 528 -14.10 -8.33 19.04
C HIS A 528 -14.38 -9.67 18.34
N ALA A 529 -14.95 -10.64 19.06
CA ALA A 529 -15.30 -11.95 18.53
C ALA A 529 -16.41 -11.90 17.47
N ASP A 530 -17.28 -10.88 17.51
CA ASP A 530 -18.40 -10.71 16.57
C ASP A 530 -17.97 -10.41 15.13
N TYR A 531 -16.69 -10.07 14.92
CA TYR A 531 -16.12 -9.75 13.61
C TYR A 531 -15.53 -10.97 12.89
N PHE A 532 -15.45 -12.13 13.56
CA PHE A 532 -14.96 -13.38 13.00
C PHE A 532 -16.11 -14.32 12.66
N GLU A 533 -15.93 -15.13 11.62
CA GLU A 533 -16.64 -16.39 11.50
C GLU A 533 -16.29 -17.28 12.70
N LYS A 534 -17.08 -18.34 12.94
CA LYS A 534 -16.92 -19.19 14.12
C LYS A 534 -15.45 -19.60 14.33
N GLU A 535 -14.88 -19.17 15.44
CA GLU A 535 -13.50 -19.44 15.80
C GLU A 535 -13.37 -20.85 16.38
N GLU A 536 -12.58 -21.69 15.71
CA GLU A 536 -12.40 -23.09 16.12
C GLU A 536 -10.92 -23.47 16.15
N SER A 537 -10.55 -24.24 17.18
CA SER A 537 -9.25 -24.88 17.28
C SER A 537 -9.17 -25.99 16.23
N ARG A 538 -8.03 -26.13 15.55
CA ARG A 538 -7.84 -27.10 14.46
C ARG A 538 -6.69 -28.05 14.76
N GLU A 539 -6.88 -29.33 14.44
CA GLU A 539 -5.84 -30.35 14.53
C GLU A 539 -5.04 -30.42 13.22
N PHE A 540 -3.71 -30.39 13.34
CA PHE A 540 -2.75 -30.51 12.25
C PHE A 540 -1.87 -31.73 12.47
N THR A 541 -1.84 -32.63 11.48
CA THR A 541 -1.01 -33.83 11.48
C THR A 541 0.04 -33.74 10.38
N TYR A 542 1.31 -33.96 10.73
CA TYR A 542 2.43 -33.96 9.80
C TYR A 542 3.07 -35.34 9.77
N GLN A 543 3.24 -35.90 8.56
CA GLN A 543 4.00 -37.13 8.35
C GLN A 543 5.28 -36.82 7.57
N LEU A 544 6.41 -36.78 8.28
CA LEU A 544 7.73 -36.55 7.68
C LEU A 544 8.35 -37.91 7.33
N LYS A 545 8.61 -38.16 6.05
CA LYS A 545 9.20 -39.40 5.50
C LYS A 545 10.67 -39.17 5.13
N GLU A 546 11.43 -40.27 5.00
CA GLU A 546 12.87 -40.25 4.69
C GLU A 546 13.70 -39.47 5.72
N MET A 547 13.22 -39.41 6.96
CA MET A 547 13.94 -38.82 8.08
C MET A 547 15.15 -39.68 8.44
N LYS A 548 16.25 -39.04 8.84
CA LYS A 548 17.40 -39.79 9.35
C LYS A 548 17.03 -40.46 10.68
N SER A 549 17.29 -41.75 10.82
CA SER A 549 17.12 -42.43 12.10
C SER A 549 18.03 -41.86 13.18
N GLY A 550 17.53 -41.67 14.39
CA GLY A 550 18.27 -41.09 15.51
C GLY A 550 17.40 -40.26 16.46
N LYS A 551 18.06 -39.49 17.32
CA LYS A 551 17.35 -38.66 18.32
C LYS A 551 17.20 -37.23 17.84
N TYR A 552 16.02 -36.67 18.08
CA TYR A 552 15.66 -35.31 17.72
C TYR A 552 15.21 -34.50 18.93
N LEU A 553 15.47 -33.19 18.89
CA LEU A 553 14.96 -32.20 19.80
C LEU A 553 13.93 -31.33 19.07
N ILE A 554 12.71 -31.27 19.56
CA ILE A 554 11.64 -30.43 19.00
C ILE A 554 11.53 -29.18 19.87
N LYS A 555 11.71 -28.01 19.27
CA LYS A 555 11.50 -26.70 19.90
C LYS A 555 10.30 -26.01 19.26
N THR A 556 9.25 -25.76 20.04
CA THR A 556 8.03 -25.12 19.55
C THR A 556 7.89 -23.74 20.15
N ARG A 557 7.63 -22.74 19.30
CA ARG A 557 7.34 -21.36 19.69
C ARG A 557 5.92 -21.02 19.28
N VAL A 558 5.15 -20.45 20.21
CA VAL A 558 3.72 -20.18 20.01
C VAL A 558 3.42 -18.70 20.27
N ILE A 559 2.67 -18.10 19.36
CA ILE A 559 1.97 -16.83 19.56
C ILE A 559 0.48 -17.06 19.38
N ASN A 560 -0.30 -16.68 20.38
CA ASN A 560 -1.76 -16.67 20.38
C ASN A 560 -2.27 -15.67 21.44
N ALA A 561 -3.58 -15.58 21.63
CA ALA A 561 -4.19 -14.67 22.61
C ALA A 561 -3.65 -14.85 24.05
N GLN A 562 -3.19 -16.04 24.42
CA GLN A 562 -2.65 -16.33 25.75
C GLN A 562 -1.12 -16.20 25.85
N SER A 563 -0.41 -16.03 24.73
CA SER A 563 1.06 -16.07 24.69
C SER A 563 1.62 -15.14 23.63
N GLY A 564 2.41 -14.15 24.06
CA GLY A 564 3.11 -13.22 23.19
C GLY A 564 2.22 -12.20 22.47
N SER A 565 0.93 -12.17 22.81
CA SER A 565 0.03 -11.12 22.36
C SER A 565 0.05 -9.93 23.32
N VAL A 566 0.56 -8.79 22.84
CA VAL A 566 0.67 -7.56 23.63
C VAL A 566 -0.71 -6.99 23.99
N LYS A 567 -1.71 -7.17 23.13
CA LYS A 567 -3.08 -6.69 23.36
C LYS A 567 -3.69 -7.32 24.62
N GLU A 568 -3.79 -8.64 24.65
CA GLU A 568 -4.38 -9.35 25.79
C GLU A 568 -3.54 -9.14 27.06
N LEU A 569 -2.22 -9.00 26.93
CA LEU A 569 -1.36 -8.68 28.07
C LEU A 569 -1.66 -7.28 28.65
N VAL A 570 -1.86 -6.27 27.80
CA VAL A 570 -2.25 -4.93 28.23
C VAL A 570 -3.63 -4.94 28.89
N GLU A 571 -4.60 -5.62 28.30
CA GLU A 571 -5.97 -5.78 28.85
C GLU A 571 -5.97 -6.51 30.21
N GLN A 572 -5.01 -7.42 30.46
CA GLN A 572 -4.87 -8.11 31.74
C GLN A 572 -4.22 -7.25 32.83
N VAL A 573 -3.27 -6.39 32.46
CA VAL A 573 -2.42 -5.63 33.40
C VAL A 573 -3.04 -4.28 33.74
N PHE A 574 -3.69 -3.63 32.78
CA PHE A 574 -4.19 -2.27 32.91
C PHE A 574 -5.71 -2.23 32.90
N LEU A 575 -6.29 -1.51 33.86
CA LEU A 575 -7.72 -1.21 33.91
C LEU A 575 -8.13 -0.15 32.87
N ASP A 576 -7.20 0.74 32.52
CA ASP A 576 -7.38 1.81 31.54
C ASP A 576 -6.10 1.96 30.69
N THR A 577 -6.23 1.70 29.39
CA THR A 577 -5.13 1.72 28.42
C THR A 577 -4.71 3.13 28.00
N THR A 578 -5.39 4.16 28.49
CA THR A 578 -5.09 5.58 28.28
C THR A 578 -4.22 6.21 29.38
N MET A 579 -3.86 5.44 30.41
CA MET A 579 -2.98 5.93 31.48
C MET A 579 -1.53 6.10 31.01
N ASN A 580 -0.84 7.11 31.57
CA ASN A 580 0.60 7.24 31.40
C ASN A 580 1.32 6.03 32.01
N VAL A 581 2.05 5.29 31.18
CA VAL A 581 2.74 4.07 31.57
C VAL A 581 4.22 4.36 31.84
N GLY A 582 4.73 3.90 32.97
CA GLY A 582 6.14 4.05 33.34
C GLY A 582 7.05 3.11 32.57
N GLU A 583 8.36 3.38 32.60
CA GLU A 583 9.35 2.53 31.90
C GLU A 583 9.39 1.11 32.49
N SER A 584 9.13 0.94 33.79
CA SER A 584 9.06 -0.37 34.44
C SER A 584 7.97 -1.27 33.85
N GLU A 585 6.81 -0.69 33.59
CA GLU A 585 5.67 -1.36 33.01
C GLU A 585 5.90 -1.67 31.52
N ILE A 586 6.50 -0.71 30.77
CA ILE A 586 6.91 -0.94 29.38
C ILE A 586 7.92 -2.10 29.33
N ASP A 587 8.91 -2.12 30.21
CA ASP A 587 9.91 -3.19 30.28
C ASP A 587 9.29 -4.53 30.66
N PHE A 588 8.27 -4.54 31.53
CA PHE A 588 7.49 -5.73 31.82
C PHE A 588 6.79 -6.24 30.56
N LEU A 589 6.09 -5.37 29.83
CA LEU A 589 5.41 -5.73 28.57
C LEU A 589 6.40 -6.27 27.53
N ARG A 590 7.55 -5.62 27.32
CA ARG A 590 8.59 -6.09 26.40
C ARG A 590 9.09 -7.49 26.73
N LYS A 591 9.19 -7.84 28.02
CA LYS A 591 9.68 -9.15 28.48
C LYS A 591 8.62 -10.24 28.47
N GLN A 592 7.34 -9.89 28.51
CA GLN A 592 6.22 -10.83 28.55
C GLN A 592 5.53 -11.03 27.18
N ALA A 593 5.55 -10.01 26.32
CA ALA A 593 5.06 -10.08 24.94
C ALA A 593 6.06 -10.82 24.02
N ILE A 594 6.45 -12.03 24.41
CA ILE A 594 7.36 -12.92 23.69
C ILE A 594 6.71 -14.29 23.46
N PRO A 595 7.14 -15.07 22.44
CA PRO A 595 6.57 -16.40 22.20
C PRO A 595 6.86 -17.37 23.33
N ARG A 596 5.84 -18.15 23.73
CA ARG A 596 6.03 -19.29 24.63
C ARG A 596 6.87 -20.36 23.94
N LEU A 597 7.94 -20.79 24.61
CA LEU A 597 8.85 -21.83 24.14
C LEU A 597 8.62 -23.13 24.89
N THR A 598 8.41 -24.23 24.15
CA THR A 598 8.42 -25.59 24.70
C THR A 598 9.49 -26.43 23.99
N VAL A 599 10.02 -27.42 24.71
CA VAL A 599 11.07 -28.30 24.20
C VAL A 599 10.75 -29.74 24.57
N SER A 600 10.80 -30.64 23.59
CA SER A 600 10.61 -32.08 23.78
C SER A 600 11.64 -32.88 22.99
N LYS A 601 11.77 -34.17 23.30
CA LYS A 601 12.66 -35.10 22.60
C LYS A 601 11.84 -36.20 21.95
N VAL A 602 12.25 -36.63 20.76
CA VAL A 602 11.65 -37.77 20.05
C VAL A 602 12.75 -38.63 19.43
N ALA A 603 12.48 -39.92 19.29
CA ALA A 603 13.34 -40.86 18.55
C ALA A 603 12.67 -41.24 17.23
N VAL A 604 13.45 -41.33 16.17
CA VAL A 604 13.02 -41.76 14.83
C VAL A 604 13.68 -43.10 14.53
N GLU A 605 12.89 -44.15 14.35
CA GLU A 605 13.38 -45.53 14.17
C GLU A 605 13.02 -46.13 12.80
N GLU A 606 11.98 -45.62 12.11
CA GLU A 606 11.49 -46.13 10.81
C GLU A 606 11.64 -45.09 9.68
N ASN A 607 12.69 -44.27 9.74
CA ASN A 607 12.90 -43.14 8.82
C ASN A 607 11.67 -42.23 8.63
N SER A 608 10.79 -42.18 9.62
CA SER A 608 9.60 -41.34 9.56
C SER A 608 9.23 -40.81 10.94
N LEU A 609 8.61 -39.62 10.95
CA LEU A 609 8.15 -38.95 12.15
C LEU A 609 6.75 -38.42 11.91
N GLY A 610 5.79 -38.92 12.71
CA GLY A 610 4.44 -38.36 12.81
C GLY A 610 4.38 -37.32 13.92
N LEU A 611 3.77 -36.16 13.65
CA LEU A 611 3.50 -35.11 14.63
C LEU A 611 2.04 -34.71 14.53
N SER A 612 1.28 -34.76 15.62
CA SER A 612 -0.03 -34.11 15.71
C SER A 612 0.04 -32.94 16.66
N MET A 613 -0.64 -31.85 16.31
CA MET A 613 -0.68 -30.65 17.11
C MET A 613 -1.99 -29.89 16.88
N THR A 614 -2.66 -29.47 17.96
CA THR A 614 -3.85 -28.62 17.90
C THR A 614 -3.43 -27.15 18.05
N LEU A 615 -3.94 -26.27 17.19
CA LEU A 615 -3.73 -24.83 17.27
C LEU A 615 -5.05 -24.16 17.67
N GLU A 616 -4.98 -23.21 18.59
CA GLU A 616 -6.12 -22.35 18.92
C GLU A 616 -6.42 -21.38 17.77
N PRO A 617 -7.61 -20.74 17.75
CA PRO A 617 -7.90 -19.67 16.79
C PRO A 617 -6.83 -18.58 16.82
N ASN A 618 -6.44 -18.13 15.63
CA ASN A 618 -5.42 -17.11 15.40
C ASN A 618 -4.03 -17.43 15.96
N GLU A 619 -3.76 -18.70 16.25
CA GLU A 619 -2.44 -19.13 16.67
C GLU A 619 -1.47 -19.23 15.49
N ILE A 620 -0.22 -18.78 15.70
CA ILE A 620 0.92 -19.10 14.86
C ILE A 620 1.94 -19.92 15.64
N ARG A 621 2.48 -20.95 15.00
CA ARG A 621 3.37 -21.91 15.62
C ARG A 621 4.59 -22.19 14.75
N HIS A 622 5.76 -21.97 15.32
CA HIS A 622 7.05 -22.33 14.70
C HIS A 622 7.65 -23.54 15.42
N THR A 623 7.69 -24.67 14.74
CA THR A 623 8.24 -25.94 15.23
C THR A 623 9.58 -26.23 14.56
N HIS A 624 10.65 -26.33 15.34
CA HIS A 624 12.00 -26.63 14.86
C HIS A 624 12.47 -27.97 15.41
N ILE A 625 12.64 -28.93 14.49
CA ILE A 625 13.02 -30.31 14.74
C ILE A 625 14.51 -30.44 14.44
N ILE A 626 15.32 -30.68 15.46
CA ILE A 626 16.79 -30.62 15.39
C ILE A 626 17.35 -32.02 15.57
N TYR A 627 18.10 -32.52 14.58
CA TYR A 627 18.79 -33.80 14.69
C TYR A 627 19.97 -33.69 15.66
N LEU A 628 20.13 -34.65 16.56
CA LEU A 628 21.20 -34.66 17.56
C LEU A 628 22.34 -35.60 17.17
N TYR A 629 22.06 -36.90 17.03
CA TYR A 629 23.02 -37.95 16.68
C TYR A 629 22.30 -39.26 16.36
#